data_AF-A0A955Z7V0-F1
#
_entry.id   AF-A0A955Z7V0-F1
#
_cell.length_a   1.000
_cell.length_b   1.000
_cell.length_c   1.000
_cell.angle_alpha   90.00
_cell.angle_beta   90.00
_cell.angle_gamma   90.00
#
_symmetry.space_group_name_H-M   'P 1'
#
loop_
_entity.id
_entity.type
_entity.pdbx_description
1 polymer ?
#
loop_
_entity_poly.entity_id
_entity_poly.type
_entity_poly.pdbx_seq_one_letter_code
_entity_poly.pdbx_strand_id
1 'polypeptide(L)'
;FTPDEIRAAFRAHATDQGSWSEDEYLARVKRLADKPGVDGLGGNSRVSYSPGFVRHLLMNYAPATACLPKLGTFTPDVEHEPDNFSQCYSAEFPVDAALVKASWWRADFGMSLPVYDTSAATLRAKLSGESDQGGWGKGQDKATPDATQIYTVKTSDGATFRMPGMHLATKELREWLWITMWWSPDADSDFGQDRPDEIRALGGPWSSYKMCVVTAYEEADPDPTGGFGGSLGEALAATHAGKGPTWCSNPYVEKGAKNAQTNCIGCHQHAGIPGLGSEAILADDAAFPSAGRTKLRKSFPTDYTWAFDAPPESLARILESHVQHHDTTDP
;
A
#
# COMPACT_ATOMS: atom_id res chain seq x y z
N PHE A 1 -9.09 26.43 -4.90
CA PHE A 1 -7.68 26.88 -4.92
C PHE A 1 -7.27 27.27 -6.33
N THR A 2 -6.58 28.40 -6.48
CA THR A 2 -5.92 28.79 -7.72
C THR A 2 -4.61 28.01 -7.92
N PRO A 3 -4.10 27.86 -9.16
CA PRO A 3 -2.79 27.23 -9.39
C PRO A 3 -1.64 27.87 -8.61
N ASP A 4 -1.74 29.16 -8.28
CA ASP A 4 -0.74 29.88 -7.47
C ASP A 4 -0.83 29.55 -5.97
N GLU A 5 -2.03 29.35 -5.43
CA GLU A 5 -2.25 28.91 -4.04
C GLU A 5 -1.71 27.48 -3.83
N ILE A 6 -1.92 26.59 -4.80
CA ILE A 6 -1.38 25.22 -4.76
C ILE A 6 0.15 25.24 -4.72
N ARG A 7 0.79 26.06 -5.57
CA ARG A 7 2.25 26.25 -5.56
C ARG A 7 2.78 26.84 -4.25
N ALA A 8 2.01 27.70 -3.59
CA ALA A 8 2.38 28.30 -2.32
C ALA A 8 2.36 27.27 -1.17
N ALA A 9 1.33 26.41 -1.12
CA ALA A 9 1.24 25.35 -0.12
C ALA A 9 2.43 24.36 -0.20
N PHE A 10 2.82 23.95 -1.41
CA PHE A 10 3.98 23.07 -1.61
C PHE A 10 5.31 23.70 -1.16
N ARG A 11 5.48 25.02 -1.29
CA ARG A 11 6.68 25.72 -0.80
C ARG A 11 6.74 25.81 0.72
N ALA A 12 5.59 25.96 1.38
CA ALA A 12 5.51 26.10 2.84
C ALA A 12 5.84 24.78 3.58
N HIS A 13 5.50 23.63 3.00
CA HIS A 13 5.73 22.32 3.62
C HIS A 13 7.12 21.73 3.39
N ALA A 14 8.03 22.45 2.74
CA ALA A 14 9.27 21.89 2.25
C ALA A 14 10.40 21.71 3.29
N THR A 15 10.36 22.28 4.51
CA THR A 15 11.61 22.39 5.30
C THR A 15 11.60 22.28 6.82
N ASP A 16 10.51 22.02 7.56
CA ASP A 16 10.66 21.82 9.02
C ASP A 16 9.50 21.03 9.66
N GLN A 17 9.83 20.03 10.50
CA GLN A 17 8.87 19.34 11.38
C GLN A 17 9.05 19.69 12.87
N GLY A 18 9.88 20.69 13.20
CA GLY A 18 10.08 21.17 14.57
C GLY A 18 10.85 20.20 15.48
N SER A 19 11.26 20.69 16.64
CA SER A 19 11.90 19.88 17.70
C SER A 19 10.87 19.36 18.71
N TRP A 20 11.16 18.20 19.30
CA TRP A 20 10.30 17.50 20.26
C TRP A 20 10.76 17.80 21.69
N SER A 21 9.82 17.86 22.64
CA SER A 21 10.15 17.95 24.07
C SER A 21 10.65 16.60 24.63
N GLU A 22 11.38 16.64 25.74
CA GLU A 22 11.91 15.44 26.41
C GLU A 22 10.78 14.50 26.88
N ASP A 23 9.67 15.05 27.35
CA ASP A 23 8.50 14.25 27.78
C ASP A 23 7.82 13.55 26.59
N GLU A 24 7.74 14.20 25.43
CA GLU A 24 7.22 13.58 24.21
C GLU A 24 8.14 12.47 23.69
N TYR A 25 9.46 12.69 23.81
CA TYR A 25 10.47 11.69 23.51
C TYR A 25 10.34 10.47 24.44
N LEU A 26 10.27 10.67 25.76
CA LEU A 26 10.13 9.59 26.74
C LEU A 26 8.80 8.85 26.61
N ALA A 27 7.70 9.54 26.31
CA ALA A 27 6.42 8.92 25.99
C ALA A 27 6.49 8.07 24.71
N ARG A 28 7.25 8.51 23.70
CA ARG A 28 7.53 7.73 22.49
C ARG A 28 8.39 6.50 22.82
N VAL A 29 9.42 6.65 23.64
CA VAL A 29 10.28 5.55 24.12
C VAL A 29 9.48 4.48 24.84
N LYS A 30 8.55 4.87 25.71
CA LYS A 30 7.66 3.95 26.43
C LYS A 30 6.72 3.18 25.47
N ARG A 31 6.28 3.80 24.38
CA ARG A 31 5.55 3.10 23.30
C ARG A 31 6.42 2.09 22.55
N LEU A 32 7.76 2.24 22.54
CA LEU A 32 8.66 1.24 21.95
C LEU A 32 8.78 -0.05 22.81
N ALA A 33 8.19 -0.12 24.01
CA ALA A 33 8.33 -1.26 24.91
C ALA A 33 7.22 -2.33 24.79
N ASP A 34 6.10 -2.00 24.13
CA ASP A 34 4.99 -2.92 23.89
C ASP A 34 4.92 -3.35 22.43
N LYS A 35 4.60 -4.63 22.17
CA LYS A 35 4.60 -5.23 20.82
C LYS A 35 3.79 -4.42 19.77
N PRO A 36 2.56 -3.93 20.05
CA PRO A 36 1.83 -3.06 19.12
C PRO A 36 2.50 -1.70 18.88
N GLY A 37 3.22 -1.18 19.88
CA GLY A 37 3.97 0.05 19.74
C GLY A 37 5.24 -0.14 18.92
N VAL A 38 5.97 -1.25 19.10
CA VAL A 38 7.07 -1.71 18.22
C VAL A 38 6.60 -1.97 16.78
N ASP A 39 5.45 -2.64 16.62
CA ASP A 39 4.83 -2.91 15.32
C ASP A 39 4.35 -1.60 14.64
N GLY A 40 4.08 -0.53 15.41
CA GLY A 40 3.79 0.83 14.96
C GLY A 40 5.05 1.71 14.73
N LEU A 41 6.23 1.23 15.10
CA LEU A 41 7.52 1.89 14.84
C LEU A 41 8.23 1.28 13.63
N GLY A 42 7.96 0.01 13.32
CA GLY A 42 8.32 -0.64 12.04
C GLY A 42 7.35 -0.31 10.91
N GLY A 43 6.72 0.86 10.95
CA GLY A 43 5.57 1.21 10.12
C GLY A 43 5.34 2.70 10.03
N ASN A 44 6.40 3.51 9.90
CA ASN A 44 6.23 4.85 9.35
C ASN A 44 5.85 4.69 7.87
N SER A 45 4.62 4.22 7.57
CA SER A 45 4.12 4.25 6.19
C SER A 45 4.16 5.71 5.76
N ARG A 46 5.06 6.03 4.83
CA ARG A 46 5.13 7.35 4.23
C ARG A 46 4.51 7.22 2.86
N VAL A 47 3.42 7.96 2.66
CA VAL A 47 2.80 8.05 1.35
C VAL A 47 3.32 9.31 0.66
N SER A 48 3.85 9.14 -0.54
CA SER A 48 4.26 10.21 -1.43
C SER A 48 3.33 10.20 -2.64
N TYR A 49 3.00 11.38 -3.14
CA TYR A 49 2.05 11.57 -4.21
C TYR A 49 2.70 12.35 -5.35
N SER A 50 2.42 11.98 -6.59
CA SER A 50 2.88 12.74 -7.75
C SER A 50 2.19 14.11 -7.81
N PRO A 51 2.78 15.10 -8.52
CA PRO A 51 2.11 16.37 -8.74
C PRO A 51 0.73 16.24 -9.40
N GLY A 52 0.58 15.34 -10.38
CA GLY A 52 -0.69 15.06 -11.04
C GLY A 52 -1.74 14.53 -10.08
N PHE A 53 -1.32 13.65 -9.17
CA PHE A 53 -2.17 13.08 -8.13
C PHE A 53 -2.66 14.15 -7.14
N VAL A 54 -1.75 14.95 -6.56
CA VAL A 54 -2.14 15.99 -5.59
C VAL A 54 -2.99 17.07 -6.25
N ARG A 55 -2.64 17.50 -7.47
CA ARG A 55 -3.44 18.47 -8.22
C ARG A 55 -4.86 17.96 -8.43
N HIS A 56 -5.01 16.68 -8.79
CA HIS A 56 -6.32 16.07 -8.98
C HIS A 56 -7.16 16.13 -7.70
N LEU A 57 -6.59 15.78 -6.53
CA LEU A 57 -7.29 15.88 -5.26
C LEU A 57 -7.72 17.32 -4.93
N LEU A 58 -6.84 18.29 -5.13
CA LEU A 58 -7.14 19.69 -4.82
C LEU A 58 -8.23 20.26 -5.75
N MET A 59 -8.26 19.84 -7.02
CA MET A 59 -9.31 20.20 -7.96
C MET A 59 -10.65 19.53 -7.62
N ASN A 60 -10.60 18.32 -7.05
CA ASN A 60 -11.75 17.54 -6.66
C ASN A 60 -12.14 17.69 -5.17
N TYR A 61 -11.52 18.62 -4.45
CA TYR A 61 -11.77 18.81 -3.02
C TYR A 61 -13.26 19.08 -2.73
N ALA A 62 -13.84 20.06 -3.42
CA ALA A 62 -15.26 20.42 -3.23
C ALA A 62 -16.22 19.27 -3.60
N PRO A 63 -16.14 18.62 -4.78
CA PRO A 63 -17.03 17.50 -5.10
C PRO A 63 -16.81 16.30 -4.15
N ALA A 64 -15.57 16.01 -3.74
CA ALA A 64 -15.28 14.93 -2.79
C ALA A 64 -15.92 15.19 -1.42
N THR A 65 -15.76 16.41 -0.88
CA THR A 65 -16.38 16.81 0.39
C THR A 65 -17.91 16.77 0.32
N ALA A 66 -18.50 17.23 -0.80
CA ALA A 66 -19.96 17.15 -1.01
C ALA A 66 -20.48 15.70 -1.16
N CYS A 67 -19.59 14.75 -1.47
CA CYS A 67 -19.90 13.33 -1.56
C CYS A 67 -19.89 12.63 -0.18
N LEU A 68 -19.12 13.11 0.80
CA LEU A 68 -18.94 12.46 2.10
C LEU A 68 -20.26 12.08 2.79
N PRO A 69 -21.27 12.97 2.89
CA PRO A 69 -22.54 12.62 3.54
C PRO A 69 -23.35 11.54 2.78
N LYS A 70 -23.00 11.28 1.51
CA LYS A 70 -23.70 10.35 0.62
C LYS A 70 -23.02 8.98 0.52
N LEU A 71 -21.86 8.77 1.16
CA LEU A 71 -21.11 7.51 1.04
C LEU A 71 -21.92 6.28 1.44
N GLY A 72 -22.76 6.41 2.48
CA GLY A 72 -23.66 5.32 2.91
C GLY A 72 -24.82 5.03 1.95
N THR A 73 -25.04 5.87 0.94
CA THR A 73 -26.08 5.68 -0.09
C THR A 73 -25.50 5.25 -1.44
N PHE A 74 -24.18 5.08 -1.52
CA PHE A 74 -23.51 4.68 -2.74
C PHE A 74 -23.95 3.26 -3.12
N THR A 75 -24.45 3.10 -4.34
CA THR A 75 -24.82 1.80 -4.88
C THR A 75 -23.66 1.25 -5.72
N PRO A 76 -22.98 0.18 -5.25
CA PRO A 76 -21.80 -0.36 -5.93
C PRO A 76 -22.07 -0.87 -7.36
N ASP A 77 -23.33 -1.15 -7.69
CA ASP A 77 -23.76 -1.73 -8.97
C ASP A 77 -24.07 -0.71 -10.07
N VAL A 78 -24.05 0.59 -9.75
CA VAL A 78 -24.20 1.63 -10.77
C VAL A 78 -22.94 1.66 -11.64
N GLU A 79 -23.13 1.58 -12.95
CA GLU A 79 -22.03 1.65 -13.92
C GLU A 79 -21.35 3.01 -13.83
N HIS A 80 -20.02 3.01 -13.85
CA HIS A 80 -19.26 4.26 -13.90
C HIS A 80 -19.42 4.94 -15.27
N GLU A 81 -19.23 6.25 -15.32
CA GLU A 81 -19.25 6.99 -16.57
C GLU A 81 -18.03 6.63 -17.43
N PRO A 82 -18.12 6.62 -18.77
CA PRO A 82 -17.01 6.21 -19.63
C PRO A 82 -15.71 7.00 -19.43
N ASP A 83 -15.77 8.22 -18.91
CA ASP A 83 -14.66 9.14 -18.70
C ASP A 83 -14.34 9.41 -17.22
N ASN A 84 -15.06 8.78 -16.29
CA ASN A 84 -14.82 8.94 -14.87
C ASN A 84 -15.18 7.69 -14.07
N PHE A 85 -14.16 7.09 -13.49
CA PHE A 85 -14.30 5.89 -12.68
C PHE A 85 -14.83 6.16 -11.25
N SER A 86 -14.79 7.42 -10.81
CA SER A 86 -15.24 7.87 -9.50
C SER A 86 -16.59 8.57 -9.54
N GLN A 87 -17.47 8.32 -8.57
CA GLN A 87 -18.69 9.15 -8.42
C GLN A 87 -18.51 10.36 -7.51
N CYS A 88 -17.42 10.44 -6.73
CA CYS A 88 -17.17 11.60 -5.86
C CYS A 88 -16.21 12.62 -6.47
N TYR A 89 -15.60 12.31 -7.61
CA TYR A 89 -14.74 13.24 -8.35
C TYR A 89 -15.49 13.72 -9.60
N SER A 90 -15.18 14.94 -10.05
CA SER A 90 -15.72 15.53 -11.27
C SER A 90 -14.99 15.09 -12.54
N ALA A 91 -13.84 14.43 -12.40
CA ALA A 91 -13.05 13.89 -13.50
C ALA A 91 -12.26 12.65 -13.04
N GLU A 92 -11.74 11.88 -14.00
CA GLU A 92 -10.78 10.80 -13.73
C GLU A 92 -9.39 11.33 -13.33
N PHE A 93 -8.64 10.53 -12.56
CA PHE A 93 -7.23 10.83 -12.30
C PHE A 93 -6.43 10.92 -13.61
N PRO A 94 -5.51 11.88 -13.74
CA PRO A 94 -4.68 12.00 -14.93
C PRO A 94 -3.65 10.87 -14.99
N VAL A 95 -3.13 10.57 -16.19
CA VAL A 95 -2.16 9.49 -16.41
C VAL A 95 -0.82 9.69 -15.69
N ASP A 96 -0.50 10.92 -15.27
CA ASP A 96 0.69 11.24 -14.48
C ASP A 96 0.42 11.13 -12.95
N ALA A 97 -0.76 10.67 -12.55
CA ALA A 97 -1.08 10.38 -11.17
C ALA A 97 -0.37 9.10 -10.71
N ALA A 98 0.42 9.23 -9.65
CA ALA A 98 1.08 8.12 -9.00
C ALA A 98 1.11 8.33 -7.48
N LEU A 99 1.10 7.23 -6.74
CA LEU A 99 1.32 7.22 -5.29
C LEU A 99 2.34 6.16 -4.93
N VAL A 100 3.16 6.45 -3.94
CA VAL A 100 4.13 5.52 -3.35
C VAL A 100 3.85 5.41 -1.87
N LYS A 101 3.61 4.20 -1.37
CA LYS A 101 3.52 3.92 0.07
C LYS A 101 4.71 3.06 0.48
N ALA A 102 5.61 3.63 1.29
CA ALA A 102 6.82 2.94 1.75
C ALA A 102 6.73 2.58 3.23
N SER A 103 7.06 1.34 3.57
CA SER A 103 7.26 0.86 4.95
C SER A 103 8.71 1.09 5.36
N TRP A 104 8.92 1.69 6.52
CA TRP A 104 10.23 2.06 7.04
C TRP A 104 10.49 1.39 8.39
N TRP A 105 11.66 0.79 8.51
CA TRP A 105 12.12 0.09 9.71
C TRP A 105 13.37 0.75 10.29
N ARG A 106 13.37 1.00 11.58
CA ARG A 106 14.54 1.53 12.26
C ARG A 106 15.67 0.48 12.29
N ALA A 107 16.89 0.93 12.00
CA ALA A 107 18.10 0.09 11.98
C ALA A 107 18.98 0.23 13.23
N ASP A 108 18.78 1.30 14.01
CA ASP A 108 19.51 1.56 15.24
C ASP A 108 19.27 0.44 16.29
N PHE A 109 20.10 0.41 17.34
CA PHE A 109 19.95 -0.52 18.48
C PHE A 109 19.98 -2.01 18.13
N GLY A 110 20.61 -2.39 17.01
CA GLY A 110 20.70 -3.79 16.58
C GLY A 110 19.37 -4.37 16.10
N MET A 111 18.42 -3.54 15.70
CA MET A 111 17.13 -4.00 15.18
C MET A 111 17.32 -4.70 13.82
N SER A 112 16.85 -5.93 13.75
CA SER A 112 16.82 -6.76 12.55
C SER A 112 15.46 -6.71 11.86
N LEU A 113 15.46 -6.97 10.56
CA LEU A 113 14.28 -7.12 9.73
C LEU A 113 13.82 -8.58 9.73
N PRO A 114 12.51 -8.85 9.79
CA PRO A 114 12.01 -10.18 9.44
C PRO A 114 12.34 -10.48 7.98
N VAL A 115 12.61 -11.74 7.68
CA VAL A 115 12.79 -12.27 6.31
C VAL A 115 11.54 -13.07 5.96
N TYR A 116 10.98 -12.80 4.79
CA TYR A 116 9.82 -13.51 4.28
C TYR A 116 10.19 -14.39 3.10
N ASP A 117 10.04 -15.70 3.28
CA ASP A 117 10.17 -16.67 2.22
C ASP A 117 8.96 -16.61 1.28
N THR A 118 9.25 -16.46 -0.01
CA THR A 118 8.29 -16.39 -1.11
C THR A 118 8.45 -17.56 -2.08
N SER A 119 9.12 -18.63 -1.65
CA SER A 119 9.20 -19.89 -2.39
C SER A 119 7.82 -20.51 -2.60
N ALA A 120 7.68 -21.28 -3.68
CA ALA A 120 6.44 -21.97 -4.02
C ALA A 120 5.87 -22.82 -2.87
N ALA A 121 6.73 -23.45 -2.06
CA ALA A 121 6.31 -24.24 -0.91
C ALA A 121 5.67 -23.35 0.18
N THR A 122 6.33 -22.24 0.53
CA THR A 122 5.81 -21.30 1.52
C THR A 122 4.54 -20.61 1.05
N LEU A 123 4.46 -20.25 -0.24
CA LEU A 123 3.25 -19.66 -0.82
C LEU A 123 2.06 -20.63 -0.70
N ARG A 124 2.22 -21.91 -1.07
CA ARG A 124 1.13 -22.90 -0.92
C ARG A 124 0.64 -23.00 0.52
N ALA A 125 1.57 -23.05 1.49
CA ALA A 125 1.22 -23.14 2.90
C ALA A 125 0.50 -21.88 3.43
N LYS A 126 0.85 -20.70 2.94
CA LYS A 126 0.13 -19.45 3.25
C LYS A 126 -1.26 -19.48 2.62
N LEU A 127 -1.35 -19.83 1.35
CA LEU A 127 -2.62 -19.76 0.61
C LEU A 127 -3.63 -20.82 1.05
N SER A 128 -3.18 -21.98 1.50
CA SER A 128 -4.04 -22.99 2.15
C SER A 128 -4.57 -22.54 3.53
N GLY A 129 -3.99 -21.48 4.11
CA GLY A 129 -4.27 -21.05 5.47
C GLY A 129 -3.57 -21.87 6.55
N GLU A 130 -2.81 -22.91 6.17
CA GLU A 130 -2.05 -23.75 7.10
C GLU A 130 -0.97 -22.94 7.86
N SER A 131 -0.41 -21.92 7.21
CA SER A 131 0.54 -20.98 7.80
C SER A 131 -0.13 -19.65 8.13
N ASP A 132 -0.08 -19.26 9.41
CA ASP A 132 -0.53 -17.95 9.91
C ASP A 132 -1.96 -17.55 9.50
N GLN A 133 -2.88 -18.53 9.33
CA GLN A 133 -4.24 -18.30 8.84
C GLN A 133 -4.26 -17.52 7.50
N GLY A 134 -3.27 -17.77 6.65
CA GLY A 134 -3.09 -17.05 5.38
C GLY A 134 -2.51 -15.66 5.49
N GLY A 135 -1.91 -15.33 6.64
CA GLY A 135 -1.14 -14.12 6.84
C GLY A 135 0.36 -14.28 6.53
N TRP A 136 1.07 -13.17 6.68
CA TRP A 136 2.52 -13.10 6.50
C TRP A 136 3.30 -13.56 7.73
N GLY A 137 2.71 -13.47 8.91
CA GLY A 137 3.31 -13.85 10.17
C GLY A 137 4.41 -12.91 10.61
N LYS A 138 5.41 -13.47 11.29
CA LYS A 138 6.57 -12.72 11.83
C LYS A 138 7.82 -12.82 10.96
N GLY A 139 7.71 -13.40 9.76
CA GLY A 139 8.85 -13.86 8.97
C GLY A 139 9.43 -15.18 9.50
N GLN A 140 10.15 -15.88 8.64
CA GLN A 140 10.79 -17.17 8.92
C GLN A 140 12.19 -17.00 9.51
N ASP A 141 12.84 -15.86 9.25
CA ASP A 141 14.18 -15.55 9.72
C ASP A 141 14.32 -14.04 10.01
N LYS A 142 15.52 -13.61 10.41
CA LYS A 142 15.88 -12.22 10.65
C LYS A 142 17.19 -11.87 9.97
N ALA A 143 17.26 -10.65 9.44
CA ALA A 143 18.46 -10.15 8.76
C ALA A 143 18.76 -8.69 9.13
N THR A 144 20.03 -8.31 8.96
CA THR A 144 20.52 -6.96 9.26
C THR A 144 21.26 -6.39 8.05
N PRO A 145 20.57 -6.16 6.91
CA PRO A 145 21.20 -5.69 5.69
C PRO A 145 21.87 -4.31 5.89
N ASP A 146 22.99 -4.10 5.21
CA ASP A 146 23.62 -2.78 5.12
C ASP A 146 23.03 -1.93 3.99
N ALA A 147 23.49 -0.68 3.86
CA ALA A 147 22.95 0.28 2.89
C ALA A 147 23.20 -0.10 1.42
N THR A 148 24.08 -1.06 1.14
CA THR A 148 24.27 -1.61 -0.22
C THR A 148 23.24 -2.68 -0.55
N GLN A 149 22.62 -3.28 0.48
CA GLN A 149 21.65 -4.36 0.35
C GLN A 149 20.20 -3.91 0.55
N ILE A 150 19.97 -2.73 1.13
CA ILE A 150 18.61 -2.19 1.32
C ILE A 150 18.61 -0.67 1.27
N TYR A 151 17.56 -0.08 0.70
CA TYR A 151 17.45 1.37 0.66
C TYR A 151 17.38 1.93 2.08
N THR A 152 18.35 2.79 2.40
CA THR A 152 18.61 3.26 3.76
C THR A 152 18.67 4.78 3.76
N VAL A 153 17.96 5.39 4.70
CA VAL A 153 18.01 6.84 4.94
C VAL A 153 18.52 7.10 6.35
N LYS A 154 19.25 8.19 6.50
CA LYS A 154 19.67 8.72 7.80
C LYS A 154 19.02 10.08 8.00
N THR A 155 18.28 10.23 9.09
CA THR A 155 17.62 11.49 9.44
C THR A 155 18.63 12.48 10.04
N SER A 156 18.25 13.76 10.11
CA SER A 156 19.11 14.85 10.62
C SER A 156 19.52 14.66 12.08
N ASP A 157 18.69 13.98 12.87
CA ASP A 157 18.97 13.59 14.27
C ASP A 157 19.88 12.34 14.39
N GLY A 158 20.30 11.78 13.26
CA GLY A 158 21.22 10.64 13.18
C GLY A 158 20.56 9.27 13.21
N ALA A 159 19.23 9.16 13.32
CA ALA A 159 18.56 7.88 13.27
C ALA A 159 18.61 7.25 11.87
N THR A 160 18.74 5.92 11.82
CA THR A 160 18.84 5.18 10.55
C THR A 160 17.58 4.37 10.30
N PHE A 161 17.03 4.47 9.09
CA PHE A 161 15.85 3.71 8.65
C PHE A 161 16.14 2.96 7.35
N ARG A 162 15.61 1.75 7.24
CA ARG A 162 15.63 0.90 6.04
C ARG A 162 14.22 0.78 5.47
N MET A 163 14.08 0.69 4.15
CA MET A 163 12.77 0.56 3.48
C MET A 163 12.54 -0.86 2.97
N PRO A 164 12.03 -1.83 3.76
CA PRO A 164 11.89 -3.20 3.28
C PRO A 164 10.63 -3.45 2.45
N GLY A 165 9.64 -2.56 2.47
CA GLY A 165 8.41 -2.72 1.69
C GLY A 165 7.98 -1.43 1.03
N MET A 166 7.46 -1.52 -0.19
CA MET A 166 6.95 -0.39 -0.94
C MET A 166 5.79 -0.84 -1.84
N HIS A 167 4.74 -0.02 -1.89
CA HIS A 167 3.74 -0.06 -2.95
C HIS A 167 3.92 1.17 -3.84
N LEU A 168 3.73 0.98 -5.14
CA LEU A 168 3.61 2.03 -6.14
C LEU A 168 2.30 1.78 -6.89
N ALA A 169 1.46 2.79 -7.02
CA ALA A 169 0.30 2.73 -7.92
C ALA A 169 0.37 3.86 -8.94
N THR A 170 0.14 3.55 -10.20
CA THR A 170 0.15 4.51 -11.32
C THR A 170 -1.18 4.46 -12.09
N LYS A 171 -1.68 5.63 -12.51
CA LYS A 171 -2.90 5.74 -13.31
C LYS A 171 -2.61 5.56 -14.81
N GLU A 172 -1.86 4.52 -15.16
CA GLU A 172 -1.60 4.17 -16.57
C GLU A 172 -2.77 3.37 -17.18
N LEU A 173 -3.51 2.69 -16.32
CA LEU A 173 -4.72 1.94 -16.65
C LEU A 173 -5.92 2.51 -15.90
N ARG A 174 -7.11 2.21 -16.40
CA ARG A 174 -8.35 2.60 -15.75
C ARG A 174 -8.46 2.04 -14.33
N GLU A 175 -8.15 0.75 -14.17
CA GLU A 175 -8.19 0.04 -12.89
C GLU A 175 -6.87 0.14 -12.10
N TRP A 176 -6.06 1.18 -12.39
CA TRP A 176 -4.72 1.43 -11.85
C TRP A 176 -3.74 0.25 -12.03
N LEU A 177 -2.49 0.57 -12.26
CA LEU A 177 -1.42 -0.43 -12.19
C LEU A 177 -0.87 -0.40 -10.76
N TRP A 178 -0.83 -1.56 -10.09
CA TRP A 178 -0.33 -1.67 -8.72
C TRP A 178 0.92 -2.55 -8.68
N ILE A 179 1.97 -2.01 -8.11
CA ILE A 179 3.27 -2.66 -7.96
C ILE A 179 3.56 -2.74 -6.47
N THR A 180 3.91 -3.94 -6.02
CA THR A 180 4.52 -4.14 -4.70
C THR A 180 5.98 -4.51 -4.88
N MET A 181 6.83 -3.97 -4.02
CA MET A 181 8.25 -4.28 -3.95
C MET A 181 8.62 -4.60 -2.51
N TRP A 182 9.37 -5.68 -2.30
CA TRP A 182 9.84 -6.04 -0.98
C TRP A 182 11.29 -6.49 -1.01
N TRP A 183 12.02 -6.11 0.03
CA TRP A 183 13.39 -6.53 0.22
C TRP A 183 13.44 -8.03 0.52
N SER A 184 14.46 -8.71 -0.02
CA SER A 184 14.74 -10.11 0.31
C SER A 184 16.25 -10.36 0.30
N PRO A 185 16.79 -11.17 1.23
CA PRO A 185 18.18 -11.60 1.15
C PRO A 185 18.45 -12.58 0.00
N ASP A 186 17.40 -13.20 -0.55
CA ASP A 186 17.45 -14.08 -1.73
C ASP A 186 16.74 -13.39 -2.90
N ALA A 187 17.29 -12.25 -3.34
CA ALA A 187 16.59 -11.34 -4.22
C ALA A 187 16.45 -11.84 -5.66
N ASP A 188 17.19 -12.85 -6.12
CA ASP A 188 17.17 -13.30 -7.53
C ASP A 188 16.31 -14.56 -7.76
N SER A 189 15.71 -15.11 -6.72
CA SER A 189 14.76 -16.22 -6.81
C SER A 189 13.31 -15.72 -6.91
N ASP A 190 12.41 -16.62 -7.31
CA ASP A 190 10.97 -16.40 -7.44
C ASP A 190 10.63 -15.06 -8.16
N PHE A 191 9.90 -14.15 -7.53
CA PHE A 191 9.52 -12.82 -8.01
C PHE A 191 10.67 -11.82 -8.18
N GLY A 192 11.91 -12.29 -8.01
CA GLY A 192 13.11 -11.55 -8.37
C GLY A 192 13.80 -12.06 -9.63
N GLN A 193 13.41 -13.24 -10.12
CA GLN A 193 14.05 -13.89 -11.27
C GLN A 193 13.84 -13.10 -12.56
N ASP A 194 12.67 -12.49 -12.73
CA ASP A 194 12.27 -11.67 -13.89
C ASP A 194 12.51 -10.17 -13.69
N ARG A 195 13.30 -9.76 -12.68
CA ARG A 195 13.64 -8.35 -12.47
C ARG A 195 14.18 -7.73 -13.78
N PRO A 196 13.60 -6.61 -14.25
CA PRO A 196 14.05 -5.93 -15.46
C PRO A 196 15.53 -5.55 -15.40
N ASP A 197 16.21 -5.63 -16.54
CA ASP A 197 17.64 -5.32 -16.65
C ASP A 197 17.95 -3.87 -16.23
N GLU A 198 17.02 -2.94 -16.47
CA GLU A 198 17.14 -1.55 -16.04
C GLU A 198 17.20 -1.43 -14.52
N ILE A 199 16.44 -2.25 -13.79
CA ILE A 199 16.47 -2.27 -12.32
C ILE A 199 17.73 -3.00 -11.83
N ARG A 200 18.15 -4.08 -12.50
CA ARG A 200 19.42 -4.76 -12.19
C ARG A 200 20.61 -3.80 -12.36
N ALA A 201 20.58 -2.97 -13.40
CA ALA A 201 21.62 -1.99 -13.70
C ALA A 201 21.75 -0.88 -12.65
N LEU A 202 20.71 -0.62 -11.85
CA LEU A 202 20.80 0.30 -10.71
C LEU A 202 21.73 -0.22 -9.59
N GLY A 203 22.01 -1.53 -9.58
CA GLY A 203 22.81 -2.19 -8.55
C GLY A 203 22.16 -2.15 -7.16
N GLY A 204 23.00 -2.36 -6.14
CA GLY A 204 22.56 -2.24 -4.75
C GLY A 204 22.20 -0.78 -4.39
N PRO A 205 21.08 -0.53 -3.68
CA PRO A 205 20.23 -1.51 -3.01
C PRO A 205 19.07 -2.07 -3.85
N TRP A 206 18.77 -1.50 -5.02
CA TRP A 206 17.57 -1.81 -5.80
C TRP A 206 17.54 -3.24 -6.34
N SER A 207 18.70 -3.83 -6.61
CA SER A 207 18.83 -5.24 -7.01
C SER A 207 18.47 -6.23 -5.88
N SER A 208 18.19 -5.76 -4.67
CA SER A 208 17.79 -6.60 -3.51
C SER A 208 16.28 -6.66 -3.29
N TYR A 209 15.49 -6.07 -4.18
CA TYR A 209 14.03 -6.07 -4.08
C TYR A 209 13.42 -7.03 -5.10
N LYS A 210 12.46 -7.83 -4.62
CA LYS A 210 11.53 -8.59 -5.44
C LYS A 210 10.33 -7.72 -5.81
N MET A 211 9.64 -8.06 -6.88
CA MET A 211 8.55 -7.25 -7.43
C MET A 211 7.36 -8.10 -7.84
N CYS A 212 6.16 -7.60 -7.59
CA CYS A 212 4.94 -8.17 -8.15
C CYS A 212 4.05 -7.04 -8.66
N VAL A 213 3.47 -7.24 -9.83
CA VAL A 213 2.60 -6.27 -10.51
C VAL A 213 1.24 -6.90 -10.69
N VAL A 214 0.18 -6.15 -10.37
CA VAL A 214 -1.20 -6.56 -10.59
C VAL A 214 -1.93 -5.46 -11.34
N THR A 215 -2.68 -5.87 -12.37
CA THR A 215 -3.49 -4.96 -13.20
C THR A 215 -4.96 -5.36 -13.26
N ALA A 216 -5.29 -6.53 -12.70
CA ALA A 216 -6.66 -7.03 -12.62
C ALA A 216 -7.01 -7.53 -11.21
N TYR A 217 -8.31 -7.66 -10.99
CA TYR A 217 -8.91 -8.26 -9.80
C TYR A 217 -8.45 -9.70 -9.58
N GLU A 218 -8.56 -10.50 -10.64
CA GLU A 218 -8.15 -11.89 -10.73
C GLU A 218 -7.33 -12.01 -12.02
N GLU A 219 -6.07 -12.46 -11.94
CA GLU A 219 -5.36 -12.86 -13.16
C GLU A 219 -5.88 -14.24 -13.58
N ALA A 220 -6.20 -14.43 -14.85
CA ALA A 220 -6.83 -15.68 -15.33
C ALA A 220 -5.99 -16.31 -16.45
N ASP A 221 -4.68 -16.13 -16.36
CA ASP A 221 -3.75 -16.69 -17.34
C ASP A 221 -3.95 -18.21 -17.45
N PRO A 222 -4.17 -18.73 -18.67
CA PRO A 222 -4.35 -20.16 -18.87
C PRO A 222 -3.14 -20.99 -18.42
N ASP A 223 -1.95 -20.38 -18.47
CA ASP A 223 -0.72 -20.95 -17.94
C ASP A 223 -0.45 -20.37 -16.54
N PRO A 224 -0.59 -21.18 -15.47
CA PRO A 224 -0.38 -20.73 -14.09
C PRO A 224 1.08 -20.35 -13.81
N THR A 225 2.03 -20.69 -14.69
CA THR A 225 3.44 -20.28 -14.58
C THR A 225 3.74 -18.95 -15.28
N GLY A 226 2.78 -18.38 -16.01
CA GLY A 226 2.99 -17.19 -16.85
C GLY A 226 4.01 -17.40 -17.98
N GLY A 227 4.29 -18.65 -18.37
CA GLY A 227 5.34 -19.01 -19.33
C GLY A 227 6.75 -19.02 -18.74
N PHE A 228 6.92 -18.81 -17.44
CA PHE A 228 8.23 -18.80 -16.78
C PHE A 228 8.64 -20.19 -16.28
N GLY A 229 9.94 -20.48 -16.37
CA GLY A 229 10.55 -21.65 -15.72
C GLY A 229 11.22 -21.30 -14.39
N GLY A 230 11.73 -22.33 -13.71
CA GLY A 230 12.50 -22.18 -12.47
C GLY A 230 11.65 -21.70 -11.29
N SER A 231 12.30 -21.02 -10.34
CA SER A 231 11.65 -20.61 -9.08
C SER A 231 10.49 -19.63 -9.27
N LEU A 232 10.53 -18.78 -10.30
CA LEU A 232 9.43 -17.88 -10.63
C LEU A 232 8.19 -18.63 -11.11
N GLY A 233 8.34 -19.52 -12.10
CA GLY A 233 7.23 -20.32 -12.60
C GLY A 233 6.58 -21.17 -11.50
N GLU A 234 7.39 -21.73 -10.61
CA GLU A 234 6.90 -22.48 -9.45
C GLU A 234 6.13 -21.59 -8.45
N ALA A 235 6.62 -20.37 -8.20
CA ALA A 235 5.98 -19.41 -7.31
C ALA A 235 4.65 -18.89 -7.90
N LEU A 236 4.62 -18.54 -9.19
CA LEU A 236 3.40 -18.15 -9.91
C LEU A 236 2.37 -19.29 -9.90
N ALA A 237 2.79 -20.53 -10.16
CA ALA A 237 1.89 -21.67 -10.11
C ALA A 237 1.34 -21.94 -8.70
N ALA A 238 2.15 -21.69 -7.67
CA ALA A 238 1.71 -21.78 -6.28
C ALA A 238 0.65 -20.73 -5.94
N THR A 239 0.78 -19.51 -6.46
CA THR A 239 -0.20 -18.44 -6.19
C THR A 239 -1.49 -18.60 -6.98
N HIS A 240 -1.43 -19.27 -8.13
CA HIS A 240 -2.59 -19.60 -8.96
C HIS A 240 -3.45 -20.74 -8.37
N ALA A 241 -2.85 -21.67 -7.63
CA ALA A 241 -3.51 -22.88 -7.14
C ALA A 241 -4.54 -22.58 -6.03
N GLY A 242 -5.83 -22.62 -6.37
CA GLY A 242 -6.93 -22.80 -5.41
C GLY A 242 -8.06 -21.78 -5.47
N LYS A 243 -7.80 -20.53 -5.88
CA LYS A 243 -8.83 -19.47 -6.01
C LYS A 243 -8.48 -18.41 -7.10
N GLY A 244 -7.60 -18.72 -8.05
CA GLY A 244 -6.96 -17.74 -8.94
C GLY A 244 -5.77 -17.05 -8.25
N PRO A 245 -4.88 -16.35 -8.98
CA PRO A 245 -3.63 -15.80 -8.49
C PRO A 245 -3.86 -14.77 -7.39
N THR A 246 -3.59 -15.23 -6.18
CA THR A 246 -3.56 -14.47 -4.93
C THR A 246 -2.12 -14.00 -4.73
N TRP A 247 -1.70 -12.95 -5.42
CA TRP A 247 -0.36 -12.43 -5.15
C TRP A 247 -0.21 -10.96 -5.53
N CYS A 248 0.76 -10.33 -4.89
CA CYS A 248 1.06 -8.89 -4.83
C CYS A 248 0.67 -8.18 -3.51
N SER A 249 0.32 -8.87 -2.43
CA SER A 249 0.43 -8.24 -1.11
C SER A 249 1.89 -8.22 -0.64
N ASN A 250 2.25 -7.21 0.13
CA ASN A 250 3.59 -6.96 0.64
C ASN A 250 3.72 -7.44 2.09
N PRO A 251 4.66 -8.35 2.41
CA PRO A 251 4.81 -8.87 3.77
C PRO A 251 5.30 -7.84 4.79
N TYR A 252 5.83 -6.71 4.33
CA TYR A 252 6.29 -5.60 5.18
C TYR A 252 5.26 -4.48 5.31
N VAL A 253 4.16 -4.50 4.55
CA VAL A 253 3.10 -3.48 4.58
C VAL A 253 1.78 -4.07 5.09
N GLU A 254 1.33 -5.18 4.52
CA GLU A 254 0.08 -5.85 4.89
C GLU A 254 0.28 -6.76 6.10
N LYS A 255 -0.60 -6.63 7.08
CA LYS A 255 -0.56 -7.39 8.35
C LYS A 255 -1.93 -7.98 8.64
N GLY A 256 -1.94 -9.13 9.30
CA GLY A 256 -3.16 -9.81 9.74
C GLY A 256 -3.45 -11.07 8.94
N ALA A 257 -4.40 -11.86 9.45
CA ALA A 257 -4.82 -13.11 8.82
C ALA A 257 -5.27 -12.87 7.38
N LYS A 258 -5.06 -13.87 6.52
CA LYS A 258 -5.47 -13.90 5.11
C LYS A 258 -4.89 -12.81 4.20
N ASN A 259 -4.03 -11.91 4.68
CA ASN A 259 -3.43 -10.86 3.84
C ASN A 259 -2.51 -11.40 2.74
N ALA A 260 -1.96 -12.60 2.89
CA ALA A 260 -1.20 -13.25 1.81
C ALA A 260 -2.13 -13.84 0.73
N GLN A 261 -3.45 -13.88 0.94
CA GLN A 261 -4.44 -14.49 0.05
C GLN A 261 -5.13 -13.48 -0.87
N THR A 262 -4.71 -12.21 -0.88
CA THR A 262 -5.32 -11.15 -1.71
C THR A 262 -4.27 -10.45 -2.58
N ASN A 263 -4.69 -9.47 -3.37
CA ASN A 263 -3.83 -8.57 -4.13
C ASN A 263 -4.27 -7.10 -3.90
N CYS A 264 -3.46 -6.15 -4.38
CA CYS A 264 -3.71 -4.72 -4.15
C CYS A 264 -5.08 -4.29 -4.68
N ILE A 265 -5.42 -4.62 -5.92
CA ILE A 265 -6.69 -4.23 -6.56
C ILE A 265 -7.89 -4.84 -5.83
N GLY A 266 -7.83 -6.13 -5.52
CA GLY A 266 -8.87 -6.86 -4.80
C GLY A 266 -9.17 -6.23 -3.43
N CYS A 267 -8.15 -5.99 -2.62
CA CYS A 267 -8.38 -5.34 -1.33
C CYS A 267 -8.86 -3.87 -1.50
N HIS A 268 -8.27 -3.12 -2.44
CA HIS A 268 -8.59 -1.70 -2.63
C HIS A 268 -9.92 -1.41 -3.33
N GLN A 269 -10.55 -2.39 -3.99
CA GLN A 269 -11.89 -2.17 -4.59
C GLN A 269 -12.96 -1.80 -3.56
N HIS A 270 -12.71 -2.17 -2.30
CA HIS A 270 -13.57 -1.90 -1.17
C HIS A 270 -13.21 -0.60 -0.45
N ALA A 271 -12.16 0.08 -0.90
CA ALA A 271 -11.78 1.39 -0.37
C ALA A 271 -12.95 2.39 -0.52
N GLY A 272 -13.14 3.20 0.52
CA GLY A 272 -14.18 4.22 0.57
C GLY A 272 -15.54 3.75 1.07
N ILE A 273 -15.72 2.45 1.39
CA ILE A 273 -16.93 1.96 2.08
C ILE A 273 -16.80 2.27 3.59
N PRO A 274 -17.69 3.08 4.18
CA PRO A 274 -17.64 3.41 5.60
C PRO A 274 -17.71 2.17 6.50
N GLY A 275 -16.87 2.13 7.53
CA GLY A 275 -16.83 1.03 8.52
C GLY A 275 -16.28 -0.30 8.00
N LEU A 276 -15.82 -0.39 6.75
CA LEU A 276 -15.26 -1.61 6.18
C LEU A 276 -13.73 -1.56 6.18
N GLY A 277 -13.10 -2.32 7.08
CA GLY A 277 -11.65 -2.51 7.14
C GLY A 277 -11.18 -3.74 6.37
N SER A 278 -9.86 -3.80 6.09
CA SER A 278 -9.21 -4.94 5.42
C SER A 278 -9.50 -6.28 6.10
N GLU A 279 -9.47 -6.32 7.42
CA GLU A 279 -9.70 -7.53 8.21
C GLU A 279 -11.12 -8.06 8.03
N ALA A 280 -12.11 -7.16 7.92
CA ALA A 280 -13.50 -7.54 7.69
C ALA A 280 -13.70 -8.10 6.27
N ILE A 281 -13.07 -7.47 5.28
CA ILE A 281 -13.09 -7.95 3.88
C ILE A 281 -12.50 -9.35 3.79
N LEU A 282 -11.32 -9.55 4.38
CA LEU A 282 -10.61 -10.82 4.31
C LEU A 282 -11.31 -11.93 5.13
N ALA A 283 -11.96 -11.58 6.24
CA ALA A 283 -12.61 -12.55 7.12
C ALA A 283 -13.84 -13.21 6.49
N ASP A 284 -14.63 -12.48 5.69
CA ASP A 284 -15.95 -12.91 5.20
C ASP A 284 -15.92 -13.32 3.71
N ASP A 285 -15.59 -14.59 3.44
CA ASP A 285 -15.54 -15.15 2.07
C ASP A 285 -16.92 -15.21 1.39
N ALA A 286 -18.01 -15.13 2.14
CA ALA A 286 -19.36 -15.13 1.57
C ALA A 286 -19.73 -13.75 1.03
N ALA A 287 -19.39 -12.68 1.76
CA ALA A 287 -19.58 -11.31 1.30
C ALA A 287 -18.48 -10.85 0.33
N PHE A 288 -17.25 -11.33 0.52
CA PHE A 288 -16.05 -10.93 -0.23
C PHE A 288 -15.27 -12.16 -0.72
N PRO A 289 -15.77 -12.85 -1.76
CA PRO A 289 -15.14 -14.06 -2.28
C PRO A 289 -13.69 -13.86 -2.71
N SER A 290 -12.93 -14.95 -2.67
CA SER A 290 -11.53 -14.96 -3.13
C SER A 290 -10.65 -13.96 -2.34
N ALA A 291 -10.93 -13.80 -1.05
CA ALA A 291 -10.29 -12.82 -0.16
C ALA A 291 -10.39 -11.38 -0.70
N GLY A 292 -11.60 -11.01 -1.15
CA GLY A 292 -11.90 -9.70 -1.72
C GLY A 292 -11.40 -9.49 -3.15
N ARG A 293 -10.85 -10.49 -3.83
CA ARG A 293 -10.39 -10.32 -5.22
C ARG A 293 -11.50 -10.35 -6.25
N THR A 294 -12.59 -11.08 -6.00
CA THR A 294 -13.71 -11.09 -6.95
C THR A 294 -14.28 -9.69 -7.12
N LYS A 295 -14.47 -9.23 -8.36
CA LYS A 295 -15.02 -7.90 -8.65
C LYS A 295 -16.48 -7.85 -8.21
N LEU A 296 -16.78 -7.04 -7.20
CA LEU A 296 -18.14 -6.89 -6.65
C LEU A 296 -18.77 -5.53 -6.96
N ARG A 297 -18.03 -4.63 -7.62
CA ARG A 297 -18.48 -3.25 -7.84
C ARG A 297 -18.19 -2.81 -9.27
N LYS A 298 -19.08 -1.97 -9.77
CA LYS A 298 -18.99 -1.30 -11.06
C LYS A 298 -18.57 0.16 -10.93
N SER A 299 -18.65 0.74 -9.74
CA SER A 299 -18.22 2.11 -9.49
C SER A 299 -17.64 2.29 -8.09
N PHE A 300 -16.83 3.34 -7.94
CA PHE A 300 -16.01 3.58 -6.75
C PHE A 300 -16.20 5.01 -6.27
N PRO A 301 -16.31 5.26 -4.95
CA PRO A 301 -16.32 6.62 -4.43
C PRO A 301 -14.99 7.34 -4.67
N THR A 302 -13.86 6.62 -4.65
CA THR A 302 -12.51 7.20 -4.61
C THR A 302 -11.52 6.56 -5.59
N ASP A 303 -12.00 5.88 -6.63
CA ASP A 303 -11.11 5.29 -7.65
C ASP A 303 -9.97 4.45 -7.04
N TYR A 304 -10.28 3.57 -6.07
CA TYR A 304 -9.35 2.71 -5.29
C TYR A 304 -8.34 3.40 -4.36
N THR A 305 -8.18 4.72 -4.44
CA THR A 305 -7.02 5.41 -3.84
C THR A 305 -7.11 5.67 -2.34
N TRP A 306 -8.31 5.73 -1.75
CA TRP A 306 -8.50 6.03 -0.32
C TRP A 306 -9.71 5.36 0.30
N ALA A 307 -9.59 5.02 1.58
CA ALA A 307 -10.74 4.86 2.45
C ALA A 307 -11.03 6.18 3.19
N PHE A 308 -12.26 6.67 3.09
CA PHE A 308 -12.66 7.92 3.76
C PHE A 308 -12.68 7.82 5.29
N ASP A 309 -12.88 6.61 5.83
CA ASP A 309 -13.12 6.36 7.24
C ASP A 309 -12.24 5.22 7.81
N ALA A 310 -11.12 4.89 7.16
CA ALA A 310 -10.19 3.88 7.70
C ALA A 310 -9.18 4.54 8.67
N PRO A 311 -9.02 4.01 9.90
CA PRO A 311 -7.92 4.40 10.78
C PRO A 311 -6.54 4.06 10.18
N PRO A 312 -5.46 4.81 10.50
CA PRO A 312 -5.43 6.00 11.35
C PRO A 312 -5.73 7.31 10.60
N GLU A 313 -5.77 7.28 9.27
CA GLU A 313 -5.91 8.45 8.39
C GLU A 313 -7.30 8.48 7.76
N SER A 314 -8.30 8.93 8.53
CA SER A 314 -9.60 9.25 7.94
C SER A 314 -9.43 10.53 7.12
N LEU A 315 -9.36 10.39 5.79
CA LEU A 315 -9.33 11.53 4.88
C LEU A 315 -10.53 12.44 5.15
N ALA A 316 -11.71 11.89 5.47
CA ALA A 316 -12.86 12.68 5.88
C ALA A 316 -12.55 13.57 7.09
N ARG A 317 -11.93 13.01 8.16
CA ARG A 317 -11.50 13.81 9.33
C ARG A 317 -10.43 14.84 9.00
N ILE A 318 -9.47 14.51 8.12
CA ILE A 318 -8.44 15.47 7.68
C ILE A 318 -9.13 16.64 6.96
N LEU A 319 -9.99 16.35 5.98
CA LEU A 319 -10.75 17.34 5.23
C LEU A 319 -11.63 18.18 6.18
N GLU A 320 -12.44 17.55 7.02
CA GLU A 320 -13.33 18.21 8.00
C GLU A 320 -12.56 19.08 8.99
N SER A 321 -11.43 18.59 9.53
CA SER A 321 -10.61 19.35 10.48
C SER A 321 -10.00 20.61 9.85
N HIS A 322 -9.60 20.55 8.58
CA HIS A 322 -9.10 21.73 7.86
C HIS A 322 -10.23 22.70 7.46
N VAL A 323 -11.44 22.23 7.13
CA VAL A 323 -12.61 23.11 6.87
C VAL A 323 -13.03 23.84 8.15
N GLN A 324 -13.21 23.10 9.25
CA GLN A 324 -13.60 23.70 10.52
C GLN A 324 -12.55 24.67 11.05
N HIS A 325 -11.26 24.41 10.83
CA HIS A 325 -10.23 25.32 11.29
C HIS A 325 -10.07 26.55 10.41
N HIS A 326 -10.29 26.48 9.09
CA HIS A 326 -10.27 27.67 8.23
C HIS A 326 -11.36 28.69 8.61
N ASP A 327 -12.54 28.22 9.03
CA ASP A 327 -13.63 29.07 9.55
C ASP A 327 -13.35 29.64 10.96
N THR A 328 -12.33 29.13 11.67
CA THR A 328 -11.95 29.62 13.02
C THR A 328 -10.65 30.43 13.05
N THR A 329 -9.86 30.42 11.97
CA THR A 329 -8.58 31.15 11.89
C THR A 329 -8.62 32.39 11.00
N ASP A 330 -9.74 32.69 10.34
CA ASP A 330 -9.97 33.97 9.65
C ASP A 330 -10.89 34.90 10.48
N PRO A 331 -10.33 35.91 11.16
CA PRO A 331 -10.77 37.29 11.08
C PRO A 331 -10.10 38.07 9.93
#